data_AF-X1AXP8-F1
#
_entry.id   AF-X1AXP8-F1
#
_cell.length_a   1.000
_cell.length_b   1.000
_cell.length_c   1.000
_cell.angle_alpha   90.00
_cell.angle_beta   90.00
_cell.angle_gamma   90.00
#
_symmetry.space_group_name_H-M   'P 1'
#
loop_
_entity.id
_entity.type
_entity.pdbx_description
1 polymer ?
#
loop_
_entity_poly.entity_id
_entity_poly.type
_entity_poly.pdbx_seq_one_letter_code
_entity_poly.pdbx_strand_id
1 'polypeptide(L)'
;FATSKSGAVLLGVCGGRNSEGEDFPGDLMNAVIIVGVPYQSITKRLNARIEYYNKVFQNQGWLLAYLYPAMQRANQAAGRPIRREGDKGAIIFLDFRFKRQVKWMSEWIQENVKIVPDKADIISQDLETFWNQ
;
A
#
# COMPACT_ATOMS: atom_id res chain seq x y z
N PHE A 1 -17.18 4.10 -26.24
CA PHE A 1 -16.47 5.16 -25.50
C PHE A 1 -15.15 5.38 -26.18
N ALA A 2 -14.91 6.57 -26.72
CA ALA A 2 -13.70 6.88 -27.48
C ALA A 2 -12.47 6.74 -26.56
N THR A 3 -11.51 5.94 -26.98
CA THR A 3 -10.21 5.77 -26.33
C THR A 3 -9.34 7.00 -26.60
N SER A 4 -9.50 8.06 -25.81
CA SER A 4 -8.46 9.07 -25.71
C SER A 4 -7.23 8.43 -25.07
N LYS A 5 -6.04 8.68 -25.63
CA LYS A 5 -4.73 8.31 -25.06
C LYS A 5 -4.41 9.07 -23.75
N SER A 6 -5.41 9.34 -22.91
CA SER A 6 -5.24 10.05 -21.64
C SER A 6 -5.49 9.06 -20.51
N GLY A 7 -4.45 8.77 -19.72
CA GLY A 7 -4.62 8.07 -18.45
C GLY A 7 -5.53 8.85 -17.49
N ALA A 8 -5.95 8.19 -16.42
CA ALA A 8 -6.75 8.78 -15.36
C ALA A 8 -6.14 8.48 -13.99
N VAL A 9 -6.46 9.31 -13.01
CA VAL A 9 -6.10 9.07 -11.60
C VAL A 9 -7.38 8.82 -10.83
N LEU A 10 -7.48 7.64 -10.21
CA LEU A 10 -8.54 7.33 -9.25
C LEU A 10 -8.05 7.61 -7.84
N LEU A 11 -8.68 8.56 -7.16
CA LEU A 11 -8.43 8.84 -5.76
C LEU A 11 -9.39 8.05 -4.89
N GLY A 12 -8.85 7.29 -3.93
CA GLY A 12 -9.62 6.46 -3.02
C GLY A 12 -8.98 6.42 -1.64
N VAL A 13 -9.68 5.77 -0.70
CA VAL A 13 -9.21 5.56 0.67
C VAL A 13 -8.88 4.09 0.89
N CYS A 14 -7.77 3.79 1.57
CA CYS A 14 -7.44 2.43 1.98
C CYS A 14 -8.48 1.88 2.98
N GLY A 15 -8.95 0.66 2.76
CA GLY A 15 -10.08 0.07 3.51
C GLY A 15 -11.45 0.56 3.03
N GLY A 16 -11.52 1.24 1.88
CA GLY A 16 -12.76 1.59 1.19
C GLY A 16 -13.01 0.69 -0.02
N ARG A 17 -14.19 0.87 -0.66
CA ARG A 17 -14.64 0.05 -1.80
C ARG A 17 -13.59 -0.11 -2.90
N ASN A 18 -12.99 1.01 -3.33
CA ASN A 18 -12.00 1.04 -4.42
C ASN A 18 -10.68 0.30 -4.07
N SER A 19 -10.38 0.09 -2.79
CA SER A 19 -9.15 -0.58 -2.34
C SER A 19 -9.32 -2.07 -2.04
N GLU A 20 -10.56 -2.55 -1.94
CA GLU A 20 -10.87 -3.93 -1.54
C GLU A 20 -11.61 -4.73 -2.63
N GLY A 21 -12.60 -4.14 -3.30
CA GLY A 21 -13.58 -4.88 -4.09
C GLY A 21 -13.62 -4.61 -5.59
N GLU A 22 -12.94 -3.56 -6.08
CA GLU A 22 -12.92 -3.24 -7.51
C GLU A 22 -11.78 -3.97 -8.22
N ASP A 23 -12.10 -4.51 -9.40
CA ASP A 23 -11.16 -5.17 -10.29
C ASP A 23 -10.88 -4.24 -11.50
N PHE A 24 -9.61 -4.01 -11.81
CA PHE A 24 -9.18 -3.06 -12.85
C PHE A 24 -8.49 -3.77 -14.03
N PRO A 25 -9.17 -4.67 -14.78
CA PRO A 25 -8.51 -5.62 -15.69
C PRO A 25 -7.61 -4.96 -16.74
N GLY A 26 -6.49 -5.63 -17.05
CA GLY A 26 -5.53 -5.17 -18.06
C GLY A 26 -4.87 -3.86 -17.69
N ASP A 27 -4.83 -2.92 -18.63
CA ASP A 27 -4.10 -1.65 -18.54
C ASP A 27 -4.85 -0.54 -17.77
N LEU A 28 -5.89 -0.91 -17.01
CA LEU A 28 -6.73 0.05 -16.28
C LEU A 28 -6.07 0.55 -14.98
N MET A 29 -5.09 -0.18 -14.44
CA MET A 29 -4.38 0.19 -13.21
C MET A 29 -2.93 -0.29 -13.24
N ASN A 30 -2.06 0.51 -13.83
CA ASN A 30 -0.64 0.19 -13.99
C ASN A 30 0.23 0.63 -12.82
N ALA A 31 -0.31 1.50 -11.96
CA ALA A 31 0.39 1.99 -10.80
C ALA A 31 -0.56 2.18 -9.62
N VAL A 32 -0.04 1.99 -8.41
CA VAL A 32 -0.70 2.39 -7.17
C VAL A 32 0.25 3.20 -6.30
N ILE A 33 -0.26 4.30 -5.76
CA ILE A 33 0.47 5.15 -4.82
C ILE A 33 -0.27 5.11 -3.48
N ILE A 34 0.38 4.55 -2.46
CA ILE A 34 -0.13 4.53 -1.10
C ILE A 34 0.47 5.72 -0.36
N VAL A 35 -0.34 6.74 -0.15
CA VAL A 35 0.05 7.98 0.53
C VAL A 35 -0.18 7.84 2.03
N GLY A 36 0.90 7.74 2.79
CA GLY A 36 0.83 7.52 4.23
C GLY A 36 0.51 6.06 4.62
N VAL A 37 0.78 5.72 5.88
CA VAL A 37 0.37 4.44 6.46
C VAL A 37 -1.13 4.52 6.84
N PRO A 38 -2.00 3.60 6.37
CA PRO A 38 -3.46 3.69 6.53
C PRO A 38 -3.92 3.24 7.93
N TYR A 39 -3.43 3.96 8.94
CA TYR A 39 -3.88 3.81 10.31
C TYR A 39 -5.37 4.16 10.44
N GLN A 40 -6.05 3.41 11.29
CA GLN A 40 -7.41 3.79 11.70
C GLN A 40 -7.37 5.00 12.65
N SER A 41 -8.48 5.70 12.79
CA SER A 41 -8.58 6.78 13.77
C SER A 41 -8.49 6.24 15.20
N ILE A 42 -7.86 7.03 16.09
CA ILE A 42 -7.78 6.69 17.51
C ILE A 42 -9.16 6.89 18.14
N THR A 43 -9.69 5.83 18.76
CA THR A 43 -11.00 5.83 19.42
C THR A 43 -10.89 5.15 20.78
N LYS A 44 -11.86 5.39 21.68
CA LYS A 44 -11.95 4.67 22.97
C LYS A 44 -11.98 3.15 22.77
N ARG A 45 -12.67 2.68 21.73
CA ARG A 45 -12.74 1.26 21.37
C ARG A 45 -11.38 0.71 20.94
N LEU A 46 -10.62 1.47 20.17
CA LEU A 46 -9.26 1.09 19.79
C LEU A 46 -8.35 0.99 21.02
N ASN A 47 -8.39 1.99 21.91
CA ASN A 47 -7.57 2.00 23.12
C ASN A 47 -7.90 0.80 24.01
N ALA A 48 -9.19 0.51 24.23
CA ALA A 48 -9.62 -0.68 24.97
C ALA A 48 -9.13 -1.98 24.32
N ARG A 49 -9.11 -2.06 22.98
CA ARG A 49 -8.57 -3.22 22.25
C ARG A 49 -7.04 -3.34 22.44
N ILE A 50 -6.31 -2.23 22.37
CA ILE A 50 -4.86 -2.21 22.62
C ILE A 50 -4.57 -2.68 24.05
N GLU A 51 -5.30 -2.17 25.05
CA GLU A 51 -5.15 -2.58 26.45
C GLU A 51 -5.44 -4.07 26.65
N TYR A 52 -6.51 -4.57 26.03
CA TYR A 52 -6.84 -5.98 26.08
C TYR A 52 -5.74 -6.85 25.44
N TYR A 53 -5.26 -6.49 24.25
CA TYR A 53 -4.18 -7.22 23.59
C TYR A 53 -2.85 -7.09 24.32
N ASN A 54 -2.58 -5.99 25.02
CA ASN A 54 -1.40 -5.89 25.88
C ASN A 54 -1.43 -6.95 26.99
N LYS A 55 -2.60 -7.16 27.62
CA LYS A 55 -2.78 -8.17 28.67
C LYS A 55 -2.63 -9.60 28.16
N VAL A 56 -3.19 -9.90 26.98
CA VAL A 56 -3.24 -11.28 26.44
C VAL A 56 -1.98 -11.64 25.65
N PHE A 57 -1.34 -10.67 25.00
CA PHE A 57 -0.22 -10.89 24.07
C PHE A 57 1.06 -10.17 24.50
N GLN A 58 1.39 -10.19 25.79
CA GLN A 58 2.69 -9.71 26.30
C GLN A 58 3.07 -8.29 25.81
N ASN A 59 2.17 -7.32 26.01
CA ASN A 59 2.35 -5.93 25.60
C ASN A 59 2.46 -5.67 24.07
N GLN A 60 1.97 -6.61 23.23
CA GLN A 60 1.93 -6.43 21.78
C GLN A 60 0.66 -5.74 21.25
N GLY A 61 -0.12 -5.08 22.11
CA GLY A 61 -1.42 -4.54 21.76
C GLY A 61 -1.38 -3.47 20.68
N TRP A 62 -0.39 -2.57 20.71
CA TRP A 62 -0.22 -1.57 19.65
C TRP A 62 0.11 -2.23 18.30
N LEU A 63 0.98 -3.23 18.31
CA LEU A 63 1.34 -3.98 17.10
C LEU A 63 0.11 -4.65 16.49
N LEU A 64 -0.59 -5.45 17.29
CA LEU A 64 -1.68 -6.31 16.81
C LEU A 64 -2.98 -5.54 16.51
N ALA A 65 -3.32 -4.52 17.30
CA ALA A 65 -4.58 -3.79 17.13
C ALA A 65 -4.47 -2.59 16.19
N TYR A 66 -3.26 -2.04 15.98
CA TYR A 66 -3.09 -0.77 15.27
C TYR A 66 -2.18 -0.87 14.06
N LEU A 67 -0.94 -1.32 14.24
CA LEU A 67 0.02 -1.40 13.14
C LEU A 67 -0.33 -2.50 12.14
N TYR A 68 -0.52 -3.72 12.60
CA TYR A 68 -0.77 -4.87 11.72
C TYR A 68 -2.00 -4.66 10.82
N PRO A 69 -3.17 -4.20 11.33
CA PRO A 69 -4.31 -3.89 10.46
C PRO A 69 -4.02 -2.79 9.44
N ALA A 70 -3.22 -1.77 9.79
CA ALA A 70 -2.81 -0.74 8.84
C ALA A 70 -1.94 -1.32 7.72
N MET A 71 -0.97 -2.18 8.06
CA MET A 71 -0.14 -2.85 7.07
C MET A 71 -0.95 -3.78 6.16
N GLN A 72 -1.96 -4.47 6.69
CA GLN A 72 -2.85 -5.30 5.87
C GLN A 72 -3.66 -4.48 4.87
N ARG A 73 -4.17 -3.30 5.25
CA ARG A 73 -4.84 -2.39 4.29
C ARG A 73 -3.88 -1.89 3.22
N ALA A 74 -2.64 -1.59 3.59
CA ALA A 74 -1.62 -1.19 2.62
C ALA A 74 -1.29 -2.34 1.64
N ASN A 75 -1.10 -3.57 2.14
CA ASN A 75 -0.90 -4.77 1.30
C ASN A 75 -2.03 -4.98 0.30
N GLN A 76 -3.28 -4.88 0.77
CA GLN A 76 -4.45 -5.07 -0.09
C GLN A 76 -4.56 -4.02 -1.19
N ALA A 77 -4.23 -2.76 -0.89
CA ALA A 77 -4.19 -1.70 -1.88
C ALA A 77 -2.99 -1.89 -2.84
N ALA A 78 -1.83 -2.30 -2.33
CA ALA A 78 -0.60 -2.48 -3.09
C ALA A 78 -0.73 -3.58 -4.14
N GLY A 79 -1.45 -4.67 -3.85
CA GLY A 79 -1.61 -5.79 -4.78
C GLY A 79 -2.58 -5.54 -5.95
N ARG A 80 -3.27 -4.40 -6.03
CA ARG A 80 -4.29 -4.16 -7.06
C ARG A 80 -3.77 -4.10 -8.50
N PRO A 81 -2.57 -3.54 -8.79
CA PRO A 81 -2.02 -3.54 -10.16
C PRO A 81 -1.55 -4.90 -10.66
N ILE A 82 -1.24 -5.86 -9.78
CA ILE A 82 -0.58 -7.13 -10.15
C ILE A 82 -1.50 -8.30 -9.80
N ARG A 83 -2.13 -8.95 -10.79
CA ARG A 83 -3.13 -10.02 -10.58
C ARG A 83 -2.80 -11.32 -11.29
N ARG A 84 -2.06 -11.25 -12.39
CA ARG A 84 -1.62 -12.40 -13.19
C ARG A 84 -0.10 -12.38 -13.31
N GLU A 85 0.49 -13.53 -13.62
CA GLU A 85 1.94 -13.71 -13.77
C GLU A 85 2.57 -12.76 -14.80
N GLY A 86 1.81 -12.33 -15.80
CA GLY A 86 2.26 -11.38 -16.83
C GLY A 86 1.93 -9.91 -16.56
N ASP A 87 1.29 -9.58 -15.43
CA ASP A 87 0.94 -8.19 -15.14
C ASP A 87 2.19 -7.42 -14.68
N LYS A 88 2.43 -6.26 -15.29
CA LYS A 88 3.50 -5.34 -14.92
C LYS A 88 2.87 -4.12 -14.25
N GLY A 89 3.25 -3.84 -12.99
CA GLY A 89 2.64 -2.80 -12.17
C GLY A 89 3.67 -2.10 -11.28
N ALA A 90 3.54 -0.79 -11.10
CA ALA A 90 4.36 -0.03 -10.17
C ALA A 90 3.63 0.20 -8.83
N ILE A 91 4.33 -0.01 -7.71
CA ILE A 91 3.79 0.21 -6.36
C ILE A 91 4.66 1.22 -5.64
N ILE A 92 4.07 2.33 -5.20
CA ILE A 92 4.80 3.42 -4.56
C ILE A 92 4.26 3.62 -3.15
N PHE A 93 5.12 3.43 -2.16
CA PHE A 93 4.82 3.71 -0.74
C PHE A 93 5.36 5.09 -0.38
N LEU A 94 4.48 6.09 -0.34
CA LEU A 94 4.85 7.49 -0.09
C LEU A 94 4.78 7.81 1.41
N ASP A 95 5.61 7.14 2.21
CA ASP A 95 5.82 7.44 3.63
C ASP A 95 7.09 6.77 4.18
N PHE A 96 7.95 7.52 4.88
CA PHE A 96 9.19 6.97 5.45
C PHE A 96 8.95 5.84 6.46
N ARG A 97 7.77 5.77 7.09
CA ARG A 97 7.43 4.74 8.07
C ARG A 97 7.39 3.36 7.44
N PHE A 98 7.05 3.23 6.16
CA PHE A 98 7.08 1.94 5.46
C PHE A 98 8.46 1.27 5.50
N LYS A 99 9.55 2.05 5.48
CA LYS A 99 10.93 1.53 5.61
C LYS A 99 11.10 0.64 6.85
N ARG A 100 10.46 0.99 7.97
CA ARG A 100 10.53 0.22 9.23
C ARG A 100 9.51 -0.92 9.30
N GLN A 101 8.47 -0.86 8.47
CA GLN A 101 7.33 -1.77 8.52
C GLN A 101 7.28 -2.72 7.33
N VAL A 102 8.28 -2.69 6.44
CA VAL A 102 8.35 -3.52 5.24
C VAL A 102 8.21 -5.01 5.55
N LYS A 103 8.70 -5.47 6.70
CA LYS A 103 8.55 -6.85 7.18
C LYS A 103 7.11 -7.32 7.37
N TRP A 104 6.15 -6.40 7.43
CA TRP A 104 4.71 -6.69 7.54
C TRP A 104 4.01 -6.68 6.17
N MET A 105 4.76 -6.46 5.10
CA MET A 105 4.28 -6.55 3.73
C MET A 105 4.33 -8.00 3.24
N SER A 106 3.66 -8.32 2.12
CA SER A 106 3.84 -9.63 1.48
C SER A 106 5.28 -9.85 1.03
N GLU A 107 5.74 -11.09 1.06
CA GLU A 107 7.13 -11.47 0.73
C GLU A 107 7.58 -10.95 -0.64
N TRP A 108 6.74 -11.09 -1.66
CA TRP A 108 7.03 -10.56 -3.00
C TRP A 108 7.21 -9.03 -3.03
N ILE A 109 6.56 -8.28 -2.15
CA ILE A 109 6.81 -6.83 -2.01
C ILE A 109 8.16 -6.62 -1.33
N GLN A 110 8.45 -7.39 -0.28
CA GLN A 110 9.70 -7.27 0.48
C GLN A 110 10.93 -7.51 -0.40
N GLU A 111 10.86 -8.48 -1.31
CA GLU A 111 11.95 -8.83 -2.22
C GLU A 111 12.19 -7.79 -3.33
N ASN A 112 11.14 -7.04 -3.72
CA ASN A 112 11.17 -6.12 -4.86
C ASN A 112 11.17 -4.63 -4.44
N VAL A 113 11.15 -4.33 -3.14
CA VAL A 113 11.09 -2.95 -2.64
C VAL A 113 12.45 -2.26 -2.72
N LYS A 114 12.47 -1.09 -3.36
CA LYS A 114 13.62 -0.18 -3.36
C LYS A 114 13.33 1.01 -2.46
N ILE A 115 14.26 1.33 -1.57
CA ILE A 115 14.20 2.56 -0.78
C ILE A 115 14.80 3.69 -1.63
N VAL A 116 13.99 4.70 -1.91
CA VAL A 116 14.36 5.84 -2.75
C VAL A 116 14.60 7.07 -1.86
N PRO A 117 15.69 7.83 -2.06
CA PRO A 117 15.95 9.05 -1.30
C PRO A 117 14.94 10.16 -1.65
N ASP A 118 14.73 11.09 -0.73
CA ASP A 118 13.93 12.30 -0.99
C ASP A 118 14.74 13.28 -1.84
N LYS A 119 14.58 13.15 -3.16
CA LYS A 119 15.23 13.99 -4.17
C LYS A 119 14.22 14.24 -5.29
N ALA A 120 14.24 15.45 -5.86
CA ALA A 120 13.44 15.76 -7.04
C ALA A 120 13.71 14.75 -8.17
N ASP A 121 12.65 14.42 -8.92
CA ASP A 121 12.64 13.62 -10.15
C ASP A 121 13.09 12.15 -10.04
N ILE A 122 13.58 11.70 -8.88
CA ILE A 122 14.10 10.33 -8.72
C ILE A 122 13.02 9.26 -8.93
N ILE A 123 11.79 9.52 -8.48
CA ILE A 123 10.66 8.61 -8.66
C ILE A 123 10.30 8.52 -10.15
N SER A 124 10.28 9.66 -10.84
CA SER A 124 10.00 9.71 -12.28
C SER A 124 11.06 8.94 -13.07
N GLN A 125 12.35 9.13 -12.76
CA GLN A 125 13.46 8.42 -13.40
C GLN A 125 13.39 6.91 -13.18
N ASP A 126 13.09 6.48 -11.95
CA ASP A 126 12.93 5.06 -11.62
C ASP A 126 11.74 4.44 -12.37
N LEU A 127 10.61 5.16 -12.48
CA LEU A 127 9.42 4.69 -13.21
C LEU A 127 9.63 4.65 -14.72
N GLU A 128 10.31 5.64 -15.30
CA GLU A 128 10.67 5.63 -16.73
C GLU A 128 11.58 4.44 -17.04
N THR A 129 12.58 4.19 -16.19
CA THR A 129 13.48 3.04 -16.34
C THR A 129 12.70 1.73 -16.23
N PHE A 130 11.80 1.62 -15.24
CA PHE A 130 10.98 0.44 -15.04
C PHE A 130 10.08 0.13 -16.25
N TRP A 131 9.47 1.15 -16.88
CA TRP A 131 8.57 0.91 -18.02
C TRP A 131 9.28 0.68 -19.35
N ASN A 132 10.48 1.21 -19.53
CA ASN A 132 11.26 1.04 -20.75
C ASN A 132 12.08 -0.27 -20.82
N GLN A 133 12.09 -1.06 -19.72
CA GLN A 133 12.60 -2.44 -19.68
C GLN A 133 11.58 -3.44 -20.20
#